data_AF-A0A5J4Q2H4-F1
#
_entry.id   AF-A0A5J4Q2H4-F1
#
_cell.length_a   1.000
_cell.length_b   1.000
_cell.length_c   1.000
_cell.angle_alpha   90.00
_cell.angle_beta   90.00
_cell.angle_gamma   90.00
#
_symmetry.space_group_name_H-M   'P 1'
#
loop_
_entity.id
_entity.type
_entity.pdbx_description
1 polymer ?
#
loop_
_entity_poly.entity_id
_entity_poly.type
_entity_poly.pdbx_seq_one_letter_code
_entity_poly.pdbx_strand_id
1 'polypeptide(L)'
;KTEKASDTVMNGGWGNPVKPVGLIASLFRPSDDATIFQFLIPSNFFAVTSLNKAAEILTTVNSKPALAKECTDLADEVKAALQKYAIFNHPEYGAIYAYEVDGYGNQLFMDDTNAPSLLAMPYLGDVDINDPIYQNTRKYVWSDNNPYFFKGTAGEGIGGPHVGKDMVWSMSIMMKAFTSQDDKEIQDCIKILLNTDAGTGFIHEAFHKDDATNFTREWFAWSNTLFGELIFKLVNEGKLNLLNDIK
;
A
#
# COMPACT_ATOMS: atom_id res chain seq x y z
N LYS A 1 -23.42 10.09 13.00
CA LYS A 1 -23.95 8.78 12.56
C LYS A 1 -23.69 8.71 11.07
N THR A 2 -23.15 7.60 10.58
CA THR A 2 -22.76 7.37 9.18
C THR A 2 -23.51 6.15 8.65
N GLU A 3 -23.83 6.15 7.37
CA GLU A 3 -24.35 5.00 6.61
C GLU A 3 -23.24 4.10 6.06
N LYS A 4 -22.00 4.62 5.96
CA LYS A 4 -20.85 3.85 5.48
C LYS A 4 -20.29 3.00 6.62
N ALA A 5 -20.36 1.68 6.46
CA ALA A 5 -20.02 0.73 7.52
C ALA A 5 -18.55 0.86 7.98
N SER A 6 -17.64 1.20 7.06
CA SER A 6 -16.22 1.35 7.35
C SER A 6 -15.84 2.68 8.02
N ASP A 7 -16.75 3.66 8.09
CA ASP A 7 -16.49 4.96 8.75
C ASP A 7 -16.69 4.90 10.29
N THR A 8 -17.01 3.71 10.81
CA THR A 8 -17.19 3.46 12.24
C THR A 8 -16.70 2.05 12.57
N VAL A 9 -16.51 1.76 13.86
CA VAL A 9 -16.01 0.46 14.31
C VAL A 9 -17.02 -0.26 15.20
N MET A 10 -16.98 -1.59 15.17
CA MET A 10 -17.83 -2.45 15.99
C MET A 10 -17.39 -2.50 17.46
N ASN A 11 -18.06 -3.37 18.24
CA ASN A 11 -17.80 -3.58 19.67
C ASN A 11 -17.81 -2.28 20.50
N GLY A 12 -18.78 -1.39 20.24
CA GLY A 12 -18.94 -0.16 21.02
C GLY A 12 -17.81 0.85 20.86
N GLY A 13 -17.08 0.83 19.75
CA GLY A 13 -15.97 1.76 19.49
C GLY A 13 -14.58 1.14 19.60
N TRP A 14 -14.47 -0.13 20.02
CA TRP A 14 -13.18 -0.80 20.25
C TRP A 14 -12.63 -1.56 19.04
N GLY A 15 -13.42 -1.73 17.97
CA GLY A 15 -13.05 -2.55 16.81
C GLY A 15 -13.05 -4.06 17.10
N ASN A 16 -12.60 -4.87 16.15
CA ASN A 16 -12.53 -6.33 16.34
C ASN A 16 -11.48 -6.73 17.38
N PRO A 17 -11.70 -7.77 18.19
CA PRO A 17 -10.74 -8.19 19.21
C PRO A 17 -9.37 -8.56 18.61
N VAL A 18 -8.31 -8.30 19.36
CA VAL A 18 -6.94 -8.71 19.03
C VAL A 18 -6.30 -9.45 20.19
N LYS A 19 -5.42 -10.41 19.89
CA LYS A 19 -4.50 -11.00 20.87
C LYS A 19 -3.24 -10.14 20.93
N PRO A 20 -2.82 -9.61 22.10
CA PRO A 20 -1.66 -8.72 22.18
C PRO A 20 -0.35 -9.50 21.96
N VAL A 21 0.08 -9.59 20.70
CA VAL A 21 1.22 -10.41 20.25
C VAL A 21 2.47 -9.61 19.89
N GLY A 22 2.48 -8.30 20.17
CA GLY A 22 3.58 -7.37 19.85
C GLY A 22 3.37 -6.52 18.59
N LEU A 23 2.26 -6.72 17.86
CA LEU A 23 1.84 -5.82 16.78
C LEU A 23 1.04 -4.63 17.31
N ILE A 24 1.06 -3.52 16.58
CA ILE A 24 0.34 -2.28 16.87
C ILE A 24 -1.03 -2.34 16.19
N ALA A 25 -2.09 -2.16 16.98
CA ALA A 25 -3.46 -2.09 16.46
C ALA A 25 -3.73 -0.73 15.80
N SER A 26 -4.21 -0.75 14.57
CA SER A 26 -4.75 0.40 13.85
C SER A 26 -6.25 0.21 13.67
N LEU A 27 -7.07 1.15 14.13
CA LEU A 27 -8.52 1.07 13.94
C LEU A 27 -8.91 1.28 12.48
N PHE A 28 -8.18 2.13 11.76
CA PHE A 28 -8.43 2.51 10.39
C PHE A 28 -7.20 2.29 9.51
N ARG A 29 -7.45 2.12 8.21
CA ARG A 29 -6.46 2.04 7.15
C ARG A 29 -6.06 3.43 6.68
N PRO A 30 -5.02 3.57 5.84
CA PRO A 30 -4.71 4.83 5.15
C PRO A 30 -5.81 5.29 4.19
N SER A 31 -6.75 4.41 3.84
CA SER A 31 -7.98 4.75 3.10
C SER A 31 -9.07 5.39 3.97
N ASP A 32 -8.81 5.61 5.26
CA ASP A 32 -9.80 6.01 6.28
C ASP A 32 -10.93 4.98 6.52
N ASP A 33 -10.85 3.77 5.93
CA ASP A 33 -11.77 2.68 6.23
C ASP A 33 -11.33 1.87 7.46
N ALA A 34 -12.28 1.47 8.29
CA ALA A 34 -12.03 0.60 9.43
C ALA A 34 -11.38 -0.73 9.00
N THR A 35 -10.36 -1.13 9.76
CA THR A 35 -9.74 -2.46 9.62
C THR A 35 -10.73 -3.58 9.96
N ILE A 36 -10.57 -4.73 9.31
CA ILE A 36 -11.28 -5.96 9.71
C ILE A 36 -10.53 -6.60 10.87
N PHE A 37 -9.22 -6.82 10.71
CA PHE A 37 -8.34 -7.21 11.82
C PHE A 37 -7.33 -6.09 12.10
N GLN A 38 -7.23 -5.66 13.36
CA GLN A 38 -6.61 -4.38 13.66
C GLN A 38 -5.08 -4.36 13.50
N PHE A 39 -4.41 -5.51 13.42
CA PHE A 39 -2.99 -5.50 13.09
C PHE A 39 -2.83 -5.39 11.57
N LEU A 40 -2.91 -4.14 11.11
CA LEU A 40 -2.69 -3.75 9.72
C LEU A 40 -1.19 -3.90 9.38
N ILE A 41 -0.88 -4.89 8.56
CA ILE A 41 0.49 -5.35 8.32
C ILE A 41 1.35 -4.29 7.63
N PRO A 42 0.93 -3.67 6.51
CA PRO A 42 1.73 -2.61 5.88
C PRO A 42 2.07 -1.46 6.84
N SER A 43 1.12 -1.03 7.68
CA SER A 43 1.35 0.04 8.66
C SER A 43 2.30 -0.37 9.78
N ASN A 44 2.29 -1.64 10.20
CA ASN A 44 3.24 -2.14 11.19
C ASN A 44 4.67 -2.21 10.61
N PHE A 45 4.82 -2.61 9.34
CA PHE A 45 6.09 -2.51 8.62
C PHE A 45 6.58 -1.05 8.57
N PHE A 46 5.70 -0.12 8.21
CA PHE A 46 6.04 1.30 8.15
C PHE A 46 6.40 1.90 9.51
N ALA A 47 5.76 1.43 10.59
CA ALA A 47 6.09 1.82 11.95
C ALA A 47 7.52 1.39 12.34
N VAL A 48 7.95 0.17 12.00
CA VAL A 48 9.32 -0.31 12.25
C VAL A 48 10.34 0.61 11.57
N THR A 49 10.16 0.91 10.29
CA THR A 49 11.05 1.83 9.54
C THR A 49 11.07 3.22 10.16
N SER A 50 9.90 3.75 10.53
CA SER A 50 9.76 5.09 11.10
C SER A 50 10.39 5.20 12.49
N LEU A 51 10.24 4.18 13.34
CA LEU A 51 10.87 4.12 14.67
C LEU A 51 12.39 4.06 14.56
N ASN A 52 12.93 3.31 13.60
CA ASN A 52 14.38 3.27 13.38
C ASN A 52 14.94 4.63 12.92
N LYS A 53 14.24 5.32 12.01
CA LYS A 53 14.58 6.70 11.61
C LYS A 53 14.52 7.65 12.81
N ALA A 54 13.49 7.53 13.66
CA ALA A 54 13.37 8.34 14.87
C ALA A 54 14.53 8.09 15.86
N ALA A 55 14.92 6.82 16.04
CA ALA A 55 16.06 6.46 16.89
C ALA A 55 17.39 7.06 16.40
N GLU A 56 17.63 7.04 15.08
CA GLU A 56 18.80 7.67 14.47
C GLU A 56 18.85 9.18 14.76
N ILE A 57 17.74 9.88 14.56
CA ILE A 57 17.62 11.32 14.84
C ILE A 57 17.85 11.61 16.32
N LEU A 58 17.19 10.85 17.21
CA LEU A 58 17.30 11.03 18.65
C LEU A 58 18.73 10.81 19.16
N THR A 59 19.46 9.87 18.54
CA THR A 59 20.85 9.59 18.86
C THR A 59 21.78 10.68 18.32
N THR A 60 21.65 11.01 17.04
CA THR A 60 22.62 11.83 16.30
C THR A 60 22.41 13.33 16.50
N VAL A 61 21.15 13.77 16.56
CA VAL A 61 20.77 15.19 16.60
C VAL A 61 20.44 15.63 18.03
N ASN A 62 19.65 14.84 18.74
CA ASN A 62 19.10 15.27 20.04
C ASN A 62 19.90 14.80 21.25
N SER A 63 20.84 13.85 21.06
CA SER A 63 21.58 13.21 22.16
C SER A 63 20.65 12.66 23.26
N LYS A 64 19.55 12.00 22.86
CA LYS A 64 18.56 11.35 23.75
C LYS A 64 18.63 9.82 23.63
N PRO A 65 19.70 9.17 24.11
CA PRO A 65 19.94 7.74 23.88
C PRO A 65 18.89 6.84 24.54
N ALA A 66 18.32 7.24 25.68
CA ALA A 66 17.28 6.45 26.35
C ALA A 66 16.00 6.36 25.49
N LEU A 67 15.54 7.49 24.95
CA LEU A 67 14.35 7.51 24.08
C LEU A 67 14.63 6.86 22.72
N ALA A 68 15.85 7.03 22.18
CA ALA A 68 16.27 6.30 20.98
C ALA A 68 16.20 4.78 21.18
N LYS A 69 16.61 4.31 22.37
CA LYS A 69 16.52 2.89 22.74
C LYS A 69 15.08 2.41 22.83
N GLU A 70 14.16 3.19 23.41
CA GLU A 70 12.73 2.85 23.42
C GLU A 70 12.17 2.67 22.00
N CYS A 71 12.59 3.53 21.05
CA CYS A 71 12.20 3.38 19.65
C CYS A 71 12.74 2.09 19.02
N THR A 72 14.03 1.77 19.21
CA THR A 72 14.62 0.55 18.63
C THR A 72 14.04 -0.71 19.26
N ASP A 73 13.82 -0.71 20.58
CA ASP A 73 13.25 -1.86 21.30
C ASP A 73 11.83 -2.16 20.79
N LEU A 74 11.00 -1.13 20.61
CA LEU A 74 9.65 -1.29 20.04
C LEU A 74 9.70 -1.74 18.57
N ALA A 75 10.61 -1.18 17.77
CA ALA A 75 10.78 -1.60 16.38
C ALA A 75 11.17 -3.08 16.28
N ASP A 76 12.06 -3.56 17.14
CA ASP A 76 12.48 -4.96 17.19
C ASP A 76 11.35 -5.88 17.65
N GLU A 77 10.53 -5.46 18.64
CA GLU A 77 9.34 -6.19 19.08
C GLU A 77 8.34 -6.37 17.93
N VAL A 78 7.97 -5.27 17.26
CA VAL A 78 7.01 -5.30 16.14
C VAL A 78 7.56 -6.12 14.98
N LYS A 79 8.85 -5.97 14.65
CA LYS A 79 9.51 -6.76 13.60
C LYS A 79 9.47 -8.26 13.91
N ALA A 80 9.74 -8.66 15.15
CA ALA A 80 9.66 -10.05 15.56
C ALA A 80 8.22 -10.59 15.45
N ALA A 81 7.22 -9.78 15.80
CA ALA A 81 5.81 -10.15 15.66
C ALA A 81 5.39 -10.27 14.19
N LEU A 82 5.82 -9.35 13.31
CA LEU A 82 5.57 -9.42 11.86
C LEU A 82 6.07 -10.74 11.27
N GLN A 83 7.31 -11.15 11.57
CA GLN A 83 7.89 -12.41 11.08
C GLN A 83 7.10 -13.64 11.51
N LYS A 84 6.39 -13.57 12.65
CA LYS A 84 5.64 -14.70 13.20
C LYS A 84 4.18 -14.74 12.75
N TYR A 85 3.54 -13.59 12.56
CA TYR A 85 2.09 -13.50 12.38
C TYR A 85 1.66 -12.97 11.00
N ALA A 86 2.53 -12.27 10.27
CA ALA A 86 2.16 -11.62 9.01
C ALA A 86 2.28 -12.53 7.79
N ILE A 87 3.02 -13.64 7.87
CA ILE A 87 3.32 -14.49 6.71
C ILE A 87 2.34 -15.67 6.63
N PHE A 88 1.87 -15.97 5.43
CA PHE A 88 1.03 -17.11 5.10
C PHE A 88 1.56 -17.86 3.88
N ASN A 89 1.54 -19.18 3.90
CA ASN A 89 1.88 -20.00 2.74
C ASN A 89 0.65 -20.20 1.85
N HIS A 90 0.46 -19.31 0.89
CA HIS A 90 -0.60 -19.39 -0.10
C HIS A 90 -0.40 -20.61 -1.02
N PRO A 91 -1.46 -21.37 -1.35
CA PRO A 91 -1.35 -22.58 -2.17
C PRO A 91 -0.78 -22.32 -3.58
N GLU A 92 -1.04 -21.15 -4.15
CA GLU A 92 -0.57 -20.75 -5.49
C GLU A 92 0.71 -19.89 -5.48
N TYR A 93 0.84 -18.95 -4.54
CA TYR A 93 1.92 -17.94 -4.56
C TYR A 93 3.06 -18.25 -3.59
N GLY A 94 2.96 -19.30 -2.77
CA GLY A 94 3.91 -19.58 -1.70
C GLY A 94 3.79 -18.58 -0.54
N ALA A 95 4.89 -18.29 0.14
CA ALA A 95 4.89 -17.36 1.26
C ALA A 95 4.53 -15.93 0.78
N ILE A 96 3.45 -15.37 1.34
CA ILE A 96 2.98 -14.00 1.11
C ILE A 96 2.71 -13.30 2.45
N TYR A 97 2.64 -11.98 2.44
CA TYR A 97 2.15 -11.20 3.57
C TYR A 97 0.62 -11.10 3.54
N ALA A 98 -0.02 -11.29 4.70
CA ALA A 98 -1.40 -10.91 4.91
C ALA A 98 -1.52 -9.38 4.97
N TYR A 99 -2.70 -8.85 4.64
CA TYR A 99 -2.98 -7.42 4.76
C TYR A 99 -3.27 -7.02 6.20
N GLU A 100 -4.06 -7.84 6.90
CA GLU A 100 -4.48 -7.63 8.28
C GLU A 100 -4.49 -8.96 9.05
N VAL A 101 -4.13 -8.92 10.34
CA VAL A 101 -4.18 -10.09 11.23
C VAL A 101 -4.72 -9.71 12.62
N ASP A 102 -5.14 -10.69 13.42
CA ASP A 102 -5.69 -10.45 14.77
C ASP A 102 -4.86 -11.06 15.91
N GLY A 103 -3.83 -11.83 15.60
CA GLY A 103 -3.00 -12.56 16.56
C GLY A 103 -3.65 -13.82 17.16
N TYR A 104 -4.93 -14.10 16.89
CA TYR A 104 -5.59 -15.38 17.19
C TYR A 104 -5.36 -16.42 16.10
N GLY A 105 -4.99 -15.99 14.90
CA GLY A 105 -4.69 -16.83 13.75
C GLY A 105 -5.51 -16.49 12.51
N ASN A 106 -6.41 -15.50 12.59
CA ASN A 106 -7.11 -15.00 11.42
C ASN A 106 -6.18 -14.08 10.62
N GLN A 107 -6.27 -14.20 9.30
CA GLN A 107 -5.48 -13.44 8.34
C GLN A 107 -6.40 -13.03 7.20
N LEU A 108 -6.36 -11.76 6.82
CA LEU A 108 -7.07 -11.23 5.66
C LEU A 108 -6.10 -11.08 4.50
N PHE A 109 -6.43 -11.70 3.36
CA PHE A 109 -5.65 -11.62 2.14
C PHE A 109 -6.35 -10.70 1.14
N MET A 110 -5.75 -9.52 0.94
CA MET A 110 -6.14 -8.49 -0.02
C MET A 110 -4.98 -7.50 -0.16
N ASP A 111 -5.16 -6.44 -0.92
CA ASP A 111 -4.42 -5.18 -0.72
C ASP A 111 -5.37 -4.02 -0.97
N ASP A 112 -5.04 -2.86 -0.39
CA ASP A 112 -5.70 -1.58 -0.67
C ASP A 112 -4.70 -0.67 -1.38
N THR A 113 -5.19 0.25 -2.20
CA THR A 113 -4.33 1.17 -2.94
C THR A 113 -3.57 2.19 -2.09
N ASN A 114 -4.05 2.56 -0.90
CA ASN A 114 -3.49 3.68 -0.15
C ASN A 114 -2.20 3.28 0.58
N ALA A 115 -1.10 4.00 0.34
CA ALA A 115 0.16 3.75 1.03
C ALA A 115 0.09 4.16 2.52
N PRO A 116 0.60 3.35 3.48
CA PRO A 116 1.24 2.04 3.30
C PRO A 116 0.28 0.93 2.86
N SER A 117 0.62 0.28 1.75
CA SER A 117 -0.01 -0.93 1.19
C SER A 117 1.03 -2.03 1.01
N LEU A 118 0.61 -3.28 0.81
CA LEU A 118 1.55 -4.38 0.58
C LEU A 118 2.38 -4.13 -0.68
N LEU A 119 1.75 -3.64 -1.75
CA LEU A 119 2.44 -3.28 -3.00
C LEU A 119 3.51 -2.20 -2.79
N ALA A 120 3.24 -1.21 -1.94
CA ALA A 120 4.07 -0.03 -1.75
C ALA A 120 5.22 -0.20 -0.72
N MET A 121 5.34 -1.35 -0.05
CA MET A 121 6.34 -1.52 1.01
C MET A 121 7.80 -1.21 0.57
N PRO A 122 8.28 -1.61 -0.63
CA PRO A 122 9.62 -1.21 -1.06
C PRO A 122 9.76 0.28 -1.37
N TYR A 123 8.69 0.93 -1.84
CA TYR A 123 8.69 2.38 -2.07
C TYR A 123 8.90 3.15 -0.76
N LEU A 124 8.29 2.69 0.34
CA LEU A 124 8.48 3.27 1.67
C LEU A 124 9.80 2.88 2.33
N GLY A 125 10.50 1.88 1.78
CA GLY A 125 11.75 1.33 2.30
C GLY A 125 11.54 0.34 3.44
N ASP A 126 10.35 -0.26 3.55
CA ASP A 126 10.00 -1.17 4.65
C ASP A 126 10.47 -2.61 4.42
N VAL A 127 10.53 -3.02 3.14
CA VAL A 127 11.04 -4.32 2.70
C VAL A 127 11.93 -4.14 1.47
N ASP A 128 12.92 -5.01 1.29
CA ASP A 128 13.73 -5.00 0.08
C ASP A 128 12.87 -5.38 -1.13
N ILE A 129 13.05 -4.70 -2.26
CA ILE A 129 12.32 -5.00 -3.50
C ILE A 129 12.55 -6.45 -3.98
N ASN A 130 13.70 -7.06 -3.63
CA ASN A 130 14.04 -8.43 -3.98
C ASN A 130 13.65 -9.44 -2.88
N ASP A 131 12.97 -9.02 -1.81
CA ASP A 131 12.46 -9.95 -0.81
C ASP A 131 11.51 -10.97 -1.51
N PRO A 132 11.78 -12.28 -1.40
CA PRO A 132 11.00 -13.29 -2.09
C PRO A 132 9.53 -13.33 -1.63
N ILE A 133 9.25 -13.03 -0.35
CA ILE A 133 7.88 -12.95 0.19
C ILE A 133 7.18 -11.71 -0.39
N TYR A 134 7.88 -10.58 -0.49
CA TYR A 134 7.34 -9.41 -1.17
C TYR A 134 7.04 -9.71 -2.64
N GLN A 135 7.95 -10.35 -3.38
CA GLN A 135 7.75 -10.67 -4.79
C GLN A 135 6.58 -11.63 -5.02
N ASN A 136 6.37 -12.60 -4.13
CA ASN A 136 5.17 -13.43 -4.14
C ASN A 136 3.91 -12.62 -3.83
N THR A 137 3.97 -11.74 -2.83
CA THR A 137 2.86 -10.86 -2.44
C THR A 137 2.50 -9.92 -3.58
N ARG A 138 3.48 -9.33 -4.28
CA ARG A 138 3.29 -8.46 -5.45
C ARG A 138 2.50 -9.13 -6.56
N LYS A 139 2.80 -10.41 -6.83
CA LYS A 139 2.04 -11.23 -7.80
C LYS A 139 0.62 -11.50 -7.32
N TYR A 140 0.46 -11.86 -6.04
CA TYR A 140 -0.85 -12.10 -5.44
C TYR A 140 -1.76 -10.86 -5.49
N VAL A 141 -1.26 -9.70 -5.05
CA VAL A 141 -2.08 -8.47 -4.93
C VAL A 141 -2.46 -7.88 -6.29
N TRP A 142 -1.68 -8.16 -7.34
CA TRP A 142 -1.96 -7.79 -8.72
C TRP A 142 -2.59 -8.93 -9.53
N SER A 143 -3.52 -9.65 -8.92
CA SER A 143 -4.26 -10.77 -9.55
C SER A 143 -5.72 -10.79 -9.09
N ASP A 144 -6.55 -11.59 -9.75
CA ASP A 144 -7.95 -11.83 -9.36
C ASP A 144 -8.12 -12.57 -8.02
N ASN A 145 -7.02 -13.03 -7.40
CA ASN A 145 -7.04 -13.53 -6.04
C ASN A 145 -7.09 -12.42 -4.97
N ASN A 146 -6.76 -11.18 -5.35
CA ASN A 146 -7.03 -10.00 -4.51
C ASN A 146 -8.47 -9.52 -4.77
N PRO A 147 -9.37 -9.52 -3.76
CA PRO A 147 -10.76 -9.11 -3.94
C PRO A 147 -10.96 -7.67 -4.45
N TYR A 148 -9.94 -6.82 -4.30
CA TYR A 148 -9.97 -5.42 -4.71
C TYR A 148 -9.05 -5.12 -5.91
N PHE A 149 -8.56 -6.16 -6.58
CA PHE A 149 -7.96 -6.01 -7.91
C PHE A 149 -9.07 -6.05 -8.97
N PHE A 150 -9.07 -5.04 -9.84
CA PHE A 150 -10.06 -4.93 -10.92
C PHE A 150 -9.34 -4.81 -12.26
N LYS A 151 -9.94 -5.44 -13.27
CA LYS A 151 -9.46 -5.42 -14.66
C LYS A 151 -10.64 -5.23 -15.61
N GLY A 152 -10.53 -4.25 -16.49
CA GLY A 152 -11.55 -3.88 -17.46
C GLY A 152 -10.96 -3.32 -18.75
N THR A 153 -11.81 -2.70 -19.55
CA THR A 153 -11.41 -2.16 -20.87
C THR A 153 -10.57 -0.90 -20.80
N ALA A 154 -10.72 -0.08 -19.75
CA ALA A 154 -9.95 1.16 -19.56
C ALA A 154 -8.60 0.91 -18.85
N GLY A 155 -8.50 -0.12 -18.02
CA GLY A 155 -7.28 -0.46 -17.33
C GLY A 155 -7.44 -1.55 -16.27
N GLU A 156 -6.37 -1.79 -15.53
CA GLU A 156 -6.35 -2.69 -14.38
C GLU A 156 -5.54 -2.10 -13.22
N GLY A 157 -5.90 -2.49 -12.01
CA GLY A 157 -5.19 -2.10 -10.80
C GLY A 157 -5.97 -2.42 -9.54
N ILE A 158 -5.44 -1.97 -8.40
CA ILE A 158 -6.03 -2.19 -7.09
C ILE A 158 -6.88 -0.98 -6.71
N GLY A 159 -8.05 -1.23 -6.16
CA GLY A 159 -8.91 -0.23 -5.53
C GLY A 159 -8.95 -0.42 -4.02
N GLY A 160 -10.17 -0.55 -3.50
CA GLY A 160 -10.45 -0.78 -2.09
C GLY A 160 -11.94 -0.66 -1.79
N PRO A 161 -12.37 -0.95 -0.56
CA PRO A 161 -13.77 -0.79 -0.16
C PRO A 161 -14.21 0.67 -0.10
N HIS A 162 -13.28 1.64 -0.08
CA HIS A 162 -13.57 3.05 0.12
C HIS A 162 -14.54 3.64 -0.92
N VAL A 163 -14.20 3.48 -2.20
CA VAL A 163 -15.04 3.87 -3.35
C VAL A 163 -15.91 2.69 -3.78
N GLY A 164 -15.38 1.48 -3.64
CA GLY A 164 -16.12 0.24 -3.87
C GLY A 164 -15.76 -0.46 -5.18
N LYS A 165 -16.69 -1.31 -5.62
CA LYS A 165 -16.47 -2.29 -6.68
C LYS A 165 -16.11 -1.65 -8.02
N ASP A 166 -15.20 -2.29 -8.76
CA ASP A 166 -14.81 -1.95 -10.13
C ASP A 166 -14.08 -0.60 -10.30
N MET A 167 -13.76 0.08 -9.19
CA MET A 167 -13.06 1.37 -9.18
C MET A 167 -11.57 1.16 -8.92
N VAL A 168 -10.76 1.34 -9.96
CA VAL A 168 -9.29 1.25 -9.90
C VAL A 168 -8.73 2.57 -9.43
N TRP A 169 -7.82 2.54 -8.45
CA TRP A 169 -7.14 3.75 -8.01
C TRP A 169 -5.82 3.92 -8.74
N SER A 170 -5.60 5.11 -9.30
CA SER A 170 -4.37 5.48 -10.02
C SER A 170 -3.11 5.32 -9.17
N MET A 171 -3.25 5.47 -7.85
CA MET A 171 -2.15 5.27 -6.91
C MET A 171 -1.59 3.85 -6.94
N SER A 172 -2.42 2.82 -7.10
CA SER A 172 -1.94 1.43 -7.20
C SER A 172 -1.05 1.23 -8.44
N ILE A 173 -1.40 1.84 -9.56
CA ILE A 173 -0.63 1.79 -10.81
C ILE A 173 0.70 2.54 -10.65
N MET A 174 0.69 3.69 -9.99
CA MET A 174 1.93 4.41 -9.65
C MET A 174 2.82 3.58 -8.72
N MET A 175 2.27 2.97 -7.67
CA MET A 175 3.03 2.11 -6.75
C MET A 175 3.61 0.89 -7.45
N LYS A 176 2.88 0.30 -8.40
CA LYS A 176 3.41 -0.76 -9.26
C LYS A 176 4.61 -0.31 -10.08
N ALA A 177 4.56 0.89 -10.65
CA ALA A 177 5.66 1.48 -11.40
C ALA A 177 6.85 1.82 -10.49
N PHE A 178 6.61 2.45 -9.33
CA PHE A 178 7.66 2.78 -8.35
C PHE A 178 8.44 1.55 -7.88
N THR A 179 7.75 0.40 -7.79
CA THR A 179 8.28 -0.88 -7.31
C THR A 179 8.53 -1.88 -8.44
N SER A 180 8.67 -1.39 -9.67
CA SER A 180 9.01 -2.23 -10.82
C SER A 180 10.52 -2.33 -11.02
N GLN A 181 10.96 -3.49 -11.52
CA GLN A 181 12.31 -3.72 -12.03
C GLN A 181 12.30 -4.03 -13.53
N ASP A 182 11.16 -3.86 -14.20
CA ASP A 182 10.96 -4.12 -15.63
C ASP A 182 10.52 -2.84 -16.34
N ASP A 183 11.35 -2.36 -17.27
CA ASP A 183 11.09 -1.16 -18.05
C ASP A 183 9.77 -1.25 -18.85
N LYS A 184 9.42 -2.45 -19.32
CA LYS A 184 8.17 -2.65 -20.05
C LYS A 184 6.96 -2.48 -19.13
N GLU A 185 7.04 -3.02 -17.92
CA GLU A 185 6.02 -2.86 -16.89
C GLU A 185 5.84 -1.39 -16.50
N ILE A 186 6.93 -0.65 -16.33
CA ILE A 186 6.90 0.80 -16.07
C ILE A 186 6.17 1.53 -17.19
N GLN A 187 6.55 1.30 -18.46
CA GLN A 187 5.88 1.93 -19.60
C GLN A 187 4.38 1.67 -19.63
N ASP A 188 3.97 0.43 -19.38
CA ASP A 188 2.57 0.05 -19.41
C ASP A 188 1.78 0.73 -18.27
N CYS A 189 2.38 0.88 -17.08
CA CYS A 189 1.77 1.66 -15.99
C CYS A 189 1.59 3.14 -16.37
N ILE A 190 2.62 3.79 -16.93
CA ILE A 190 2.52 5.20 -17.36
C ILE A 190 1.47 5.36 -18.45
N LYS A 191 1.39 4.44 -19.41
CA LYS A 191 0.36 4.46 -20.46
C LYS A 191 -1.05 4.35 -19.91
N ILE A 192 -1.29 3.52 -18.91
CA ILE A 192 -2.61 3.45 -18.26
C ILE A 192 -2.91 4.82 -17.63
N LEU A 193 -1.99 5.35 -16.81
CA LEU A 193 -2.19 6.65 -16.13
C LEU A 193 -2.52 7.80 -17.10
N LEU A 194 -1.86 7.86 -18.26
CA LEU A 194 -2.12 8.88 -19.29
C LEU A 194 -3.46 8.67 -20.02
N ASN A 195 -3.94 7.44 -20.15
CA ASN A 195 -5.18 7.12 -20.85
C ASN A 195 -6.42 7.07 -19.94
N THR A 196 -6.23 7.19 -18.62
CA THR A 196 -7.32 7.10 -17.62
C THR A 196 -7.54 8.40 -16.85
N ASP A 197 -7.05 9.53 -17.37
CA ASP A 197 -7.21 10.87 -16.77
C ASP A 197 -8.52 11.56 -17.20
N ALA A 198 -9.35 10.90 -18.02
CA ALA A 198 -10.57 11.48 -18.61
C ALA A 198 -10.35 12.81 -19.38
N GLY A 199 -9.12 13.06 -19.87
CA GLY A 199 -8.74 14.30 -20.55
C GLY A 199 -8.59 15.51 -19.64
N THR A 200 -8.52 15.33 -18.31
CA THR A 200 -8.39 16.44 -17.35
C THR A 200 -6.96 16.91 -17.18
N GLY A 201 -5.96 16.09 -17.52
CA GLY A 201 -4.55 16.34 -17.24
C GLY A 201 -4.15 16.19 -15.76
N PHE A 202 -5.04 15.63 -14.93
CA PHE A 202 -4.79 15.40 -13.50
C PHE A 202 -4.98 13.93 -13.13
N ILE A 203 -4.36 13.52 -12.02
CA ILE A 203 -4.54 12.17 -11.47
C ILE A 203 -5.67 12.18 -10.44
N HIS A 204 -6.71 11.44 -10.75
CA HIS A 204 -7.88 11.25 -9.89
C HIS A 204 -7.61 10.28 -8.72
N GLU A 205 -8.55 10.19 -7.81
CA GLU A 205 -8.54 9.17 -6.75
C GLU A 205 -8.73 7.77 -7.36
N ALA A 206 -9.85 7.58 -8.05
CA ALA A 206 -10.21 6.33 -8.73
C ALA A 206 -10.90 6.58 -10.06
N PHE A 207 -10.87 5.58 -10.95
CA PHE A 207 -11.62 5.54 -12.20
C PHE A 207 -12.27 4.16 -12.39
N HIS A 208 -13.43 4.09 -13.06
CA HIS A 208 -14.09 2.83 -13.31
C HIS A 208 -13.30 2.00 -14.35
N LYS A 209 -13.08 0.71 -14.06
CA LYS A 209 -12.21 -0.18 -14.86
C LYS A 209 -12.55 -0.26 -16.35
N ASP A 210 -13.81 0.00 -16.72
CA ASP A 210 -14.32 -0.05 -18.10
C ASP A 210 -14.55 1.34 -18.73
N ASP A 211 -14.59 2.41 -17.92
CA ASP A 211 -14.87 3.78 -18.37
C ASP A 211 -14.17 4.81 -17.46
N ALA A 212 -13.02 5.31 -17.90
CA ALA A 212 -12.23 6.24 -17.12
C ALA A 212 -12.89 7.61 -16.91
N THR A 213 -13.93 7.95 -17.67
CA THR A 213 -14.68 9.20 -17.49
C THR A 213 -15.57 9.17 -16.24
N ASN A 214 -15.85 7.98 -15.71
CA ASN A 214 -16.43 7.79 -14.38
C ASN A 214 -15.30 7.70 -13.34
N PHE A 215 -14.93 8.84 -12.77
CA PHE A 215 -13.86 8.97 -11.79
C PHE A 215 -14.32 9.70 -10.52
N THR A 216 -13.53 9.58 -9.46
CA THR A 216 -13.73 10.31 -8.19
C THR A 216 -12.60 11.30 -7.93
N ARG A 217 -12.95 12.42 -7.29
CA ARG A 217 -12.04 13.52 -6.89
C ARG A 217 -11.22 14.09 -8.05
N GLU A 218 -11.80 15.06 -8.75
CA GLU A 218 -11.13 15.87 -9.77
C GLU A 218 -9.87 16.59 -9.26
N TRP A 219 -9.81 16.91 -7.96
CA TRP A 219 -8.67 17.55 -7.32
C TRP A 219 -8.14 16.72 -6.15
N PHE A 220 -7.08 15.95 -6.43
CA PHE A 220 -6.39 15.12 -5.45
C PHE A 220 -4.89 15.40 -5.46
N ALA A 221 -4.45 16.37 -4.64
CA ALA A 221 -3.09 16.89 -4.67
C ALA A 221 -1.99 15.86 -4.32
N TRP A 222 -2.29 14.87 -3.48
CA TRP A 222 -1.33 13.82 -3.13
C TRP A 222 -1.01 12.91 -4.33
N SER A 223 -2.04 12.41 -5.01
CA SER A 223 -1.94 11.64 -6.26
C SER A 223 -1.22 12.41 -7.37
N ASN A 224 -1.53 13.70 -7.53
CA ASN A 224 -0.79 14.58 -8.45
C ASN A 224 0.71 14.69 -8.09
N THR A 225 1.02 14.83 -6.79
CA THR A 225 2.40 14.85 -6.30
C THR A 225 3.11 13.54 -6.61
N LEU A 226 2.48 12.39 -6.34
CA LEU A 226 3.06 11.07 -6.61
C LEU A 226 3.36 10.86 -8.10
N PHE A 227 2.52 11.36 -8.99
CA PHE A 227 2.79 11.26 -10.43
C PHE A 227 3.97 12.14 -10.84
N GLY A 228 4.04 13.37 -10.36
CA GLY A 228 5.20 14.24 -10.57
C GLY A 228 6.50 13.61 -10.04
N GLU A 229 6.45 13.01 -8.85
CA GLU A 229 7.56 12.27 -8.26
C GLU A 229 7.97 11.07 -9.12
N LEU A 230 7.01 10.29 -9.63
CA LEU A 230 7.29 9.12 -10.47
C LEU A 230 8.04 9.52 -11.75
N ILE A 231 7.56 10.55 -12.45
CA ILE A 231 8.24 11.05 -13.65
C ILE A 231 9.63 11.59 -13.29
N PHE A 232 9.74 12.37 -12.21
CA PHE A 232 11.03 12.90 -11.74
C PHE A 232 12.04 11.80 -11.42
N LYS A 233 11.61 10.74 -10.72
CA LYS A 233 12.42 9.55 -10.42
C LYS A 233 12.93 8.91 -11.71
N LEU A 234 12.04 8.59 -12.64
CA LEU A 234 12.40 7.92 -13.89
C LEU A 234 13.40 8.73 -14.73
N VAL A 235 13.21 10.06 -14.81
CA VAL A 235 14.16 10.95 -15.50
C VAL A 235 15.54 10.91 -14.83
N ASN A 236 15.60 11.01 -13.49
CA ASN A 236 16.87 10.96 -12.76
C ASN A 236 17.57 9.60 -12.81
N GLU A 237 16.81 8.51 -12.98
CA GLU A 237 17.34 7.16 -13.21
C GLU A 237 17.76 6.92 -14.67
N GLY A 238 17.75 7.96 -15.53
CA GLY A 238 18.18 7.87 -16.92
C GLY A 238 17.15 7.20 -17.85
N LYS A 239 15.90 7.05 -17.41
CA LYS A 239 14.81 6.40 -18.17
C LYS A 239 14.03 7.40 -19.05
N LEU A 240 14.65 8.49 -19.47
CA LEU A 240 13.99 9.49 -20.34
C LEU A 240 13.59 8.89 -21.70
N ASN A 241 14.42 8.04 -22.30
CA ASN A 241 14.09 7.38 -23.57
C ASN A 241 12.86 6.49 -23.44
N LEU A 242 12.75 5.76 -22.33
CA LEU A 242 11.59 4.93 -22.01
C LEU A 242 10.29 5.75 -22.01
N LEU A 243 10.32 6.97 -21.46
CA LEU A 243 9.17 7.90 -21.46
C LEU A 243 8.88 8.47 -22.85
N ASN A 244 9.91 8.85 -23.61
CA ASN A 244 9.78 9.39 -24.96
C ASN A 244 9.22 8.39 -25.97
N ASP A 245 9.35 7.08 -25.71
CA ASP A 245 8.81 6.01 -26.54
C ASP A 245 7.30 5.77 -26.33
N ILE A 246 6.68 6.45 -25.36
CA ILE A 246 5.23 6.40 -25.15
C ILE A 246 4.56 7.24 -26.24
N LYS A 247 3.70 6.58 -27.03
CA LYS A 247 2.90 7.18 -28.10
C LYS A 247 1.46 7.35 -27.68
#